data_AF-A0A8G1RQD0-F1
#
_entry.id   AF-A0A8G1RQD0-F1
#
_cell.length_a   1.000
_cell.length_b   1.000
_cell.length_c   1.000
_cell.angle_alpha   90.00
_cell.angle_beta   90.00
_cell.angle_gamma   90.00
#
_symmetry.space_group_name_H-M   'P 1'
#
loop_
_entity.id
_entity.type
_entity.pdbx_description
1 polymer ?
#
loop_
_entity_poly.entity_id
_entity_poly.type
_entity_poly.pdbx_seq_one_letter_code
_entity_poly.pdbx_strand_id
1 'polypeptide(L)'
;MVIGLLILSAIPTVAGVSLASNEQRKANERKNDERRMAKFYIDVAAPPYNIEDPEVHGKRVVLRDFKVFLDDPDPTKRDPPAHTAQAFYIEYPEFDHMKHLKRGLGVATTISDNPPMLGWIYADKDTHELKYGNRTQSCEHVIGPWDWVDDETTLTLEGSRQFVAVKEDDGSWGVYFDRDGDELEGVLEEQGKLDNEYLLLRLKRNLIEQPDDKNKNNNT
;
A
#
# COMPACT_ATOMS: atom_id res chain seq x y z
N MET A 1 10.34 -53.56 -59.42
CA MET A 1 8.88 -53.37 -59.29
C MET A 1 8.64 -52.33 -58.20
N VAL A 2 7.77 -51.37 -58.50
CA VAL A 2 7.48 -50.15 -57.71
C VAL A 2 6.30 -50.44 -56.74
N ILE A 3 6.14 -49.54 -55.75
CA ILE A 3 4.94 -49.21 -54.93
C ILE A 3 4.79 -50.09 -53.67
N GLY A 4 4.77 -49.62 -52.42
CA GLY A 4 4.60 -48.29 -51.83
C GLY A 4 3.48 -48.34 -50.77
N LEU A 5 3.69 -47.87 -49.53
CA LEU A 5 2.67 -47.14 -48.75
C LEU A 5 3.28 -46.42 -47.54
N LEU A 6 3.02 -45.12 -47.51
CA LEU A 6 3.42 -44.10 -46.57
C LEU A 6 2.30 -44.01 -45.51
N ILE A 7 2.60 -44.16 -44.21
CA ILE A 7 1.62 -43.85 -43.15
C ILE A 7 2.25 -42.82 -42.22
N LEU A 8 1.52 -41.73 -42.10
CA LEU A 8 1.93 -40.43 -41.58
C LEU A 8 2.29 -40.49 -40.10
N SER A 9 3.41 -39.87 -39.74
CA SER A 9 3.69 -39.42 -38.39
C SER A 9 2.64 -38.37 -37.99
N ALA A 10 1.66 -38.76 -37.19
CA ALA A 10 0.77 -37.81 -36.52
C ALA A 10 1.58 -37.04 -35.48
N ILE A 11 2.02 -35.82 -35.81
CA ILE A 11 2.50 -34.85 -34.83
C ILE A 11 1.25 -34.27 -34.17
N PRO A 12 1.02 -34.46 -32.86
CA PRO A 12 -0.11 -33.82 -32.19
C PRO A 12 0.04 -32.31 -32.29
N THR A 13 -0.99 -31.65 -32.81
CA THR A 13 -1.11 -30.20 -32.95
C THR A 13 -1.18 -29.54 -31.56
N VAL A 14 -0.02 -29.23 -30.97
CA VAL A 14 0.09 -28.40 -29.76
C VAL A 14 0.08 -26.91 -30.14
N ALA A 15 -1.00 -26.43 -30.75
CA ALA A 15 -1.16 -25.02 -31.12
C ALA A 15 -2.29 -24.30 -30.36
N GLY A 16 -3.14 -25.02 -29.63
CA GLY A 16 -4.30 -24.44 -28.92
C GLY A 16 -3.99 -23.86 -27.53
N VAL A 17 -2.95 -24.34 -26.85
CA VAL A 17 -2.67 -23.98 -25.45
C VAL A 17 -2.00 -22.61 -25.32
N SER A 18 -1.21 -22.20 -26.31
CA SER A 18 -0.38 -20.99 -26.21
C SER A 18 -1.18 -19.69 -26.30
N LEU A 19 -2.19 -19.61 -27.17
CA LEU A 19 -3.03 -18.40 -27.31
C LEU A 19 -3.98 -18.22 -26.11
N ALA A 20 -4.63 -19.30 -25.65
CA ALA A 20 -5.48 -19.27 -24.47
C ALA A 20 -4.68 -18.88 -23.21
N SER A 21 -3.45 -19.41 -23.06
CA SER A 21 -2.57 -19.03 -21.94
C SER A 21 -2.12 -17.56 -22.00
N ASN A 22 -1.93 -17.00 -23.21
CA ASN A 22 -1.53 -15.61 -23.40
C ASN A 22 -2.69 -14.64 -23.14
N GLU A 23 -3.90 -14.97 -23.59
CA GLU A 23 -5.10 -14.19 -23.28
C GLU A 23 -5.47 -14.27 -21.80
N GLN A 24 -5.33 -15.45 -21.16
CA GLN A 24 -5.48 -15.60 -19.72
C GLN A 24 -4.43 -14.78 -18.96
N ARG A 25 -3.16 -14.77 -19.39
CA ARG A 25 -2.11 -13.92 -18.79
C ARG A 25 -2.45 -12.44 -18.92
N LYS A 26 -2.80 -11.97 -20.12
CA LYS A 26 -3.21 -10.58 -20.35
C LYS A 26 -4.46 -10.19 -19.57
N ALA A 27 -5.44 -11.08 -19.45
CA ALA A 27 -6.64 -10.85 -18.65
C ALA A 27 -6.32 -10.79 -17.16
N ASN A 28 -5.39 -11.63 -16.67
CA ASN A 28 -4.93 -11.60 -15.29
C ASN A 28 -4.08 -10.36 -15.00
N GLU A 29 -3.22 -9.94 -15.92
CA GLU A 29 -2.45 -8.69 -15.84
C GLU A 29 -3.39 -7.48 -15.75
N ARG A 30 -4.38 -7.38 -16.65
CA ARG A 30 -5.40 -6.31 -16.58
C ARG A 30 -6.17 -6.30 -15.27
N LYS A 31 -6.60 -7.47 -14.79
CA LYS A 31 -7.28 -7.59 -13.50
C LYS A 31 -6.37 -7.20 -12.33
N ASN A 32 -5.09 -7.55 -12.40
CA ASN A 32 -4.12 -7.14 -11.38
C ASN A 32 -3.95 -5.60 -11.41
N ASP A 33 -3.77 -5.01 -12.58
CA ASP A 33 -3.66 -3.56 -12.74
C ASP A 33 -4.91 -2.83 -12.22
N GLU A 34 -6.11 -3.30 -12.57
CA GLU A 34 -7.38 -2.79 -12.05
C GLU A 34 -7.45 -2.87 -10.53
N ARG A 35 -7.04 -4.00 -9.94
CA ARG A 35 -7.00 -4.18 -8.47
C ARG A 35 -5.98 -3.24 -7.82
N ARG A 36 -4.84 -2.97 -8.46
CA ARG A 36 -3.81 -2.05 -7.96
C ARG A 36 -4.27 -0.60 -7.98
N MET A 37 -5.00 -0.22 -9.03
CA MET A 37 -5.53 1.12 -9.23
C MET A 37 -6.80 1.41 -8.41
N ALA A 38 -7.46 0.39 -7.87
CA ALA A 38 -8.63 0.56 -7.03
C ALA A 38 -8.28 1.36 -5.76
N LYS A 39 -8.98 2.49 -5.56
CA LYS A 39 -8.78 3.37 -4.41
C LYS A 39 -9.24 2.70 -3.11
N PHE A 40 -8.51 2.95 -2.04
CA PHE A 40 -8.81 2.43 -0.72
C PHE A 40 -8.47 3.44 0.37
N TYR A 41 -9.11 3.28 1.52
CA TYR A 41 -8.63 3.85 2.77
C TYR A 41 -7.67 2.87 3.45
N ILE A 42 -6.75 3.41 4.26
CA ILE A 42 -5.87 2.62 5.10
C ILE A 42 -6.38 2.71 6.53
N ASP A 43 -6.94 1.60 7.01
CA ASP A 43 -7.46 1.47 8.37
C ASP A 43 -6.44 0.71 9.24
N VAL A 44 -6.59 0.78 10.55
CA VAL A 44 -5.70 0.09 11.49
C VAL A 44 -6.33 -1.21 11.98
N ALA A 45 -5.52 -2.25 12.07
CA ALA A 45 -5.86 -3.51 12.73
C ALA A 45 -4.75 -3.91 13.69
N ALA A 46 -5.10 -4.59 14.79
CA ALA A 46 -4.11 -5.17 15.67
C ALA A 46 -3.41 -6.37 15.00
N PRO A 47 -2.13 -6.63 15.31
CA PRO A 47 -1.47 -7.86 14.91
C PRO A 47 -2.19 -9.09 15.48
N PRO A 48 -2.09 -10.26 14.83
CA PRO A 48 -2.64 -11.50 15.37
C PRO A 48 -2.11 -11.74 16.79
N TYR A 49 -2.99 -12.18 17.70
CA TYR A 49 -2.68 -12.48 19.11
C TYR A 49 -2.39 -11.28 20.02
N ASN A 50 -2.36 -10.05 19.51
CA ASN A 50 -2.32 -8.85 20.34
C ASN A 50 -3.73 -8.43 20.75
N ILE A 51 -3.85 -7.86 21.94
CA ILE A 51 -5.11 -7.23 22.39
C ILE A 51 -5.31 -5.96 21.57
N GLU A 52 -6.51 -5.78 21.03
CA GLU A 52 -6.87 -4.54 20.34
C GLU A 52 -6.88 -3.40 21.37
N ASP A 53 -5.97 -2.45 21.19
CA ASP A 53 -5.95 -1.26 22.01
C ASP A 53 -7.10 -0.32 21.57
N PRO A 54 -8.00 0.07 22.49
CA PRO A 54 -9.18 0.85 22.16
C PRO A 54 -8.85 2.27 21.67
N GLU A 55 -7.66 2.80 21.95
CA GLU A 55 -7.25 4.12 21.45
C GLU A 55 -6.96 4.09 19.96
N VAL A 56 -6.33 3.03 19.43
CA VAL A 56 -5.97 2.95 18.00
C VAL A 56 -6.94 2.10 17.18
N HIS A 57 -7.73 1.25 17.82
CA HIS A 57 -8.70 0.40 17.14
C HIS A 57 -9.77 1.23 16.42
N GLY A 58 -10.04 0.88 15.16
CA GLY A 58 -11.02 1.58 14.33
C GLY A 58 -10.57 2.95 13.81
N LYS A 59 -9.34 3.38 14.12
CA LYS A 59 -8.76 4.58 13.51
C LYS A 59 -8.34 4.33 12.06
N ARG A 60 -8.22 5.45 11.34
CA ARG A 60 -7.84 5.54 9.94
C ARG A 60 -6.57 6.36 9.80
N VAL A 61 -5.77 6.01 8.82
CA VAL A 61 -4.62 6.82 8.39
C VAL A 61 -5.09 8.15 7.82
N VAL A 62 -4.58 9.23 8.40
CA VAL A 62 -4.83 10.61 8.00
C VAL A 62 -3.52 11.35 7.79
N LEU A 63 -3.56 12.41 6.99
CA LEU A 63 -2.39 13.19 6.61
C LEU A 63 -2.47 14.59 7.20
N ARG A 64 -1.42 14.99 7.92
CA ARG A 64 -1.28 16.31 8.54
C ARG A 64 0.19 16.68 8.63
N ASP A 65 0.53 17.94 8.36
CA ASP A 65 1.88 18.49 8.55
C ASP A 65 3.03 17.62 7.99
N PHE A 66 2.84 17.10 6.76
CA PHE A 66 3.79 16.21 6.06
C PHE A 66 4.04 14.84 6.71
N LYS A 67 3.32 14.51 7.78
CA LYS A 67 3.39 13.24 8.51
C LYS A 67 2.08 12.46 8.45
N VAL A 68 2.18 11.15 8.64
CA VAL A 68 1.06 10.21 8.65
C VAL A 68 0.66 9.95 10.10
N PHE A 69 -0.62 10.13 10.40
CA PHE A 69 -1.21 9.96 11.74
C PHE A 69 -2.40 8.99 11.71
N LEU A 70 -2.85 8.57 12.88
CA LEU A 70 -4.09 7.80 13.08
C LEU A 70 -5.15 8.67 13.73
N ASP A 71 -6.33 8.73 13.13
CA ASP A 71 -7.46 9.47 13.69
C ASP A 71 -8.82 8.88 13.31
N ASP A 72 -9.92 9.48 13.79
CA ASP A 72 -11.28 9.02 13.49
C ASP A 72 -11.54 9.00 11.98
N PRO A 73 -12.18 7.95 11.43
CA PRO A 73 -12.57 7.93 10.02
C PRO A 73 -13.45 9.10 9.59
N ASP A 74 -14.21 9.70 10.52
CA ASP A 74 -15.04 10.89 10.32
C ASP A 74 -14.21 12.18 10.48
N PRO A 75 -13.99 12.96 9.41
CA PRO A 75 -13.23 14.22 9.48
C PRO A 75 -13.78 15.24 10.47
N THR A 76 -15.07 15.20 10.80
CA THR A 76 -15.72 16.18 11.68
C THR A 76 -15.37 15.99 13.16
N LYS A 77 -14.86 14.82 13.53
CA LYS A 77 -14.47 14.48 14.90
C LYS A 77 -12.98 14.68 15.18
N ARG A 78 -12.22 15.11 14.18
CA ARG A 78 -10.77 15.27 14.25
C ARG A 78 -10.42 16.64 14.81
N ASP A 79 -9.59 16.64 15.83
CA ASP A 79 -8.96 17.85 16.37
C ASP A 79 -7.49 17.52 16.69
N PRO A 80 -6.53 18.04 15.92
CA PRO A 80 -6.67 19.03 14.85
C PRO A 80 -7.17 18.45 13.50
N PRO A 81 -7.64 19.31 12.57
CA PRO A 81 -8.07 18.86 11.25
C PRO A 81 -6.97 18.13 10.48
N ALA A 82 -7.29 16.94 9.96
CA ALA A 82 -6.39 16.13 9.15
C ALA A 82 -7.10 15.61 7.89
N HIS A 83 -6.35 15.47 6.80
CA HIS A 83 -6.86 15.03 5.50
C HIS A 83 -7.06 13.51 5.45
N THR A 84 -8.20 13.05 4.92
CA THR A 84 -8.42 11.61 4.72
C THR A 84 -7.73 11.14 3.45
N ALA A 85 -6.63 10.40 3.61
CA ALA A 85 -5.90 9.78 2.49
C ALA A 85 -6.77 8.78 1.72
N GLN A 86 -6.96 9.01 0.42
CA GLN A 86 -7.40 7.97 -0.52
C GLN A 86 -6.18 7.43 -1.25
N ALA A 87 -5.82 6.19 -0.95
CA ALA A 87 -4.62 5.54 -1.44
C ALA A 87 -4.91 4.61 -2.64
N PHE A 88 -3.92 4.44 -3.52
CA PHE A 88 -3.91 3.45 -4.59
C PHE A 88 -2.47 3.10 -4.97
N TYR A 89 -2.26 1.93 -5.57
CA TYR A 89 -0.95 1.49 -6.01
C TYR A 89 -0.67 1.92 -7.44
N ILE A 90 0.54 2.41 -7.69
CA ILE A 90 1.04 2.72 -9.02
C ILE A 90 2.58 2.62 -9.00
N GLU A 91 3.17 2.34 -10.15
CA GLU A 91 4.62 2.33 -10.29
C GLU A 91 5.21 3.68 -9.88
N TYR A 92 6.21 3.65 -9.00
CA TYR A 92 6.84 4.88 -8.54
C TYR A 92 7.68 5.49 -9.68
N PRO A 93 7.46 6.76 -10.05
CA PRO A 93 8.17 7.42 -11.14
C PRO A 93 9.63 7.73 -10.76
N GLU A 94 10.51 6.76 -10.95
CA GLU A 94 11.93 6.93 -10.65
C GLU A 94 12.58 8.04 -11.48
N PHE A 95 13.50 8.80 -10.87
CA PHE A 95 14.41 9.65 -11.63
C PHE A 95 15.31 8.78 -12.51
N ASP A 96 15.73 9.29 -13.67
CA ASP A 96 16.51 8.50 -14.65
C ASP A 96 17.76 7.85 -14.03
N HIS A 97 18.46 8.56 -13.15
CA HIS A 97 19.64 8.05 -12.46
C HIS A 97 19.32 7.02 -11.36
N MET A 98 18.08 6.94 -10.88
CA MET A 98 17.60 6.01 -9.84
C MET A 98 16.83 4.80 -10.38
N LYS A 99 16.52 4.75 -11.69
CA LYS A 99 15.77 3.63 -12.32
C LYS A 99 16.36 2.24 -12.06
N HIS A 100 17.67 2.16 -11.79
CA HIS A 100 18.34 0.90 -11.46
C HIS A 100 17.92 0.31 -10.10
N LEU A 101 17.38 1.12 -9.19
CA LEU A 101 16.90 0.69 -7.87
C LEU A 101 15.64 -0.19 -7.96
N LYS A 102 14.84 -0.03 -9.01
CA LYS A 102 13.63 -0.83 -9.29
C LYS A 102 12.74 -1.03 -8.07
N ARG A 103 12.43 0.07 -7.36
CA ARG A 103 11.63 0.02 -6.12
C ARG A 103 10.19 -0.42 -6.33
N GLY A 104 9.72 -0.47 -7.58
CA GLY A 104 8.43 -1.07 -7.93
C GLY A 104 7.25 -0.15 -7.62
N LEU A 105 6.22 -0.71 -7.00
CA LEU A 105 4.99 0.01 -6.68
C LEU A 105 5.19 0.94 -5.48
N GLY A 106 4.67 2.15 -5.60
CA GLY A 106 4.46 3.08 -4.50
C GLY A 106 2.97 3.16 -4.14
N VAL A 107 2.68 3.70 -2.95
CA VAL A 107 1.33 4.11 -2.56
C VAL A 107 1.17 5.60 -2.82
N ALA A 108 0.40 5.92 -3.86
CA ALA A 108 -0.03 7.29 -4.13
C ALA A 108 -1.28 7.60 -3.32
N THR A 109 -1.36 8.81 -2.76
CA THR A 109 -2.48 9.25 -1.92
C THR A 109 -2.97 10.63 -2.33
N THR A 110 -4.27 10.90 -2.15
CA THR A 110 -4.76 12.28 -2.10
C THR A 110 -4.21 12.97 -0.86
N ILE A 111 -3.71 14.20 -1.03
CA ILE A 111 -3.15 15.03 0.06
C ILE A 111 -3.94 16.33 0.27
N SER A 112 -4.80 16.67 -0.68
CA SER A 112 -5.72 17.80 -0.65
C SER A 112 -6.87 17.49 -1.61
N ASP A 113 -8.09 17.80 -1.19
CA ASP A 113 -9.28 17.67 -2.05
C ASP A 113 -9.48 18.91 -2.95
N ASN A 114 -9.01 20.09 -2.52
CA ASN A 114 -9.19 21.34 -3.26
C ASN A 114 -8.02 22.34 -3.05
N PRO A 115 -7.12 22.50 -4.05
CA PRO A 115 -7.08 21.76 -5.32
C PRO A 115 -6.74 20.28 -5.10
N PRO A 116 -7.22 19.37 -5.96
CA PRO A 116 -6.88 17.96 -5.86
C PRO A 116 -5.38 17.78 -6.10
N MET A 117 -4.68 17.31 -5.08
CA MET A 117 -3.24 17.05 -5.14
C MET A 117 -2.96 15.61 -4.74
N LEU A 118 -1.97 15.02 -5.41
CA LEU A 118 -1.46 13.69 -5.10
C LEU A 118 -0.07 13.80 -4.49
N GLY A 119 0.20 12.91 -3.54
CA GLY A 119 1.50 12.66 -2.97
C GLY A 119 1.76 11.17 -2.85
N TRP A 120 2.90 10.84 -2.28
CA TRP A 120 3.35 9.48 -2.03
C TRP A 120 3.51 9.29 -0.53
N ILE A 121 3.10 8.13 -0.01
CA ILE A 121 3.42 7.71 1.34
C ILE A 121 4.78 7.00 1.31
N TYR A 122 5.70 7.41 2.17
CA TYR A 122 7.03 6.83 2.31
C TYR A 122 7.44 6.80 3.78
N ALA A 123 8.31 5.88 4.17
CA ALA A 123 8.96 5.93 5.47
C ALA A 123 10.25 6.74 5.36
N ASP A 124 10.42 7.72 6.23
CA ASP A 124 11.66 8.45 6.38
C ASP A 124 12.80 7.47 6.69
N LYS A 125 13.95 7.65 6.06
CA LYS A 125 15.07 6.71 6.18
C LYS A 125 15.84 6.88 7.49
N ASP A 126 15.72 8.07 8.10
CA ASP A 126 16.47 8.46 9.29
C ASP A 126 15.56 8.38 10.52
N THR A 127 14.28 8.81 10.40
CA THR A 127 13.35 8.82 11.55
C THR A 127 12.36 7.67 11.59
N HIS A 128 12.28 6.87 10.52
CA HIS A 128 11.28 5.80 10.33
C HIS A 128 9.82 6.25 10.37
N GLU A 129 9.55 7.55 10.48
CA GLU A 129 8.22 8.12 10.41
C GLU A 129 7.61 7.90 9.02
N LEU A 130 6.37 7.43 8.96
CA LEU A 130 5.61 7.51 7.72
C LEU A 130 5.26 8.97 7.45
N LYS A 131 5.70 9.44 6.30
CA LYS A 131 5.50 10.79 5.78
C LYS A 131 4.78 10.74 4.45
N TYR A 132 4.31 11.90 4.03
CA TYR A 132 3.76 12.06 2.69
C TYR A 132 4.36 13.27 1.99
N GLY A 133 4.44 13.21 0.66
CA GLY A 133 5.04 14.30 -0.10
C GLY A 133 5.08 14.05 -1.60
N ASN A 134 5.63 15.03 -2.31
CA ASN A 134 5.87 14.89 -3.75
C ASN A 134 7.08 13.98 -4.02
N ARG A 135 7.33 13.73 -5.30
CA ARG A 135 8.41 12.86 -5.78
C ARG A 135 9.82 13.31 -5.36
N THR A 136 10.07 14.62 -5.33
CA THR A 136 11.39 15.16 -4.92
C THR A 136 11.61 15.00 -3.42
N GLN A 137 10.54 15.05 -2.63
CA GLN A 137 10.60 14.81 -1.20
C GLN A 137 10.78 13.32 -0.90
N SER A 138 10.11 12.42 -1.63
CA SER A 138 10.10 10.99 -1.32
C SER A 138 11.25 10.17 -1.91
N CYS A 139 11.97 10.66 -2.92
CA CYS A 139 12.85 9.81 -3.73
C CYS A 139 14.10 9.28 -3.01
N GLU A 140 14.55 9.95 -1.94
CA GLU A 140 15.69 9.50 -1.14
C GLU A 140 15.31 8.63 0.06
N HIS A 141 14.01 8.45 0.30
CA HIS A 141 13.47 7.70 1.43
C HIS A 141 12.98 6.31 1.02
N VAL A 142 12.41 5.59 1.99
CA VAL A 142 11.88 4.24 1.79
C VAL A 142 10.48 4.35 1.20
N ILE A 143 10.43 4.38 -0.12
CA ILE A 143 9.20 4.59 -0.89
C ILE A 143 8.55 3.28 -1.38
N GLY A 144 9.22 2.14 -1.28
CA GLY A 144 8.71 0.86 -1.76
C GLY A 144 9.77 -0.24 -1.82
N PRO A 145 9.39 -1.46 -2.23
CA PRO A 145 8.09 -1.78 -2.82
C PRO A 145 6.97 -1.80 -1.79
N TRP A 146 5.88 -1.11 -2.09
CA TRP A 146 4.61 -1.33 -1.41
C TRP A 146 3.86 -2.49 -2.06
N ASP A 147 3.30 -3.36 -1.24
CA ASP A 147 2.46 -4.46 -1.70
C ASP A 147 1.39 -4.77 -0.64
N TRP A 148 0.55 -5.75 -0.91
CA TRP A 148 -0.38 -6.33 0.04
C TRP A 148 -0.18 -7.82 0.19
N VAL A 149 -0.73 -8.34 1.27
CA VAL A 149 -0.78 -9.76 1.63
C VAL A 149 -2.15 -10.09 2.24
N ASP A 150 -2.37 -11.35 2.59
CA ASP A 150 -3.60 -11.83 3.24
C ASP A 150 -4.86 -11.49 2.39
N ASP A 151 -4.88 -11.96 1.13
CA ASP A 151 -5.96 -11.66 0.17
C ASP A 151 -6.25 -10.16 -0.01
N GLU A 152 -5.17 -9.39 -0.13
CA GLU A 152 -5.19 -7.94 -0.39
C GLU A 152 -5.72 -7.08 0.75
N THR A 153 -5.72 -7.62 1.97
CA THR A 153 -6.24 -6.90 3.13
C THR A 153 -5.16 -6.20 3.92
N THR A 154 -3.94 -6.73 3.98
CA THR A 154 -2.85 -6.17 4.80
C THR A 154 -1.79 -5.53 3.92
N LEU A 155 -1.43 -4.27 4.16
CA LEU A 155 -0.35 -3.58 3.45
C LEU A 155 1.03 -4.02 3.95
N THR A 156 2.01 -3.94 3.06
CA THR A 156 3.44 -4.20 3.33
C THR A 156 4.30 -3.14 2.67
N LEU A 157 5.42 -2.82 3.31
CA LEU A 157 6.48 -1.97 2.77
C LEU A 157 7.79 -2.74 2.81
N GLU A 158 8.49 -2.83 1.68
CA GLU A 158 9.67 -3.68 1.49
C GLU A 158 9.42 -5.15 1.87
N GLY A 159 8.15 -5.61 1.76
CA GLY A 159 7.72 -6.95 2.16
C GLY A 159 7.50 -7.14 3.67
N SER A 160 7.80 -6.13 4.50
CA SER A 160 7.55 -6.15 5.94
C SER A 160 6.15 -5.61 6.27
N ARG A 161 5.58 -6.12 7.37
CA ARG A 161 4.30 -5.68 7.95
C ARG A 161 4.51 -4.87 9.24
N GLN A 162 5.75 -4.57 9.60
CA GLN A 162 6.11 -3.97 10.89
C GLN A 162 5.86 -2.46 10.88
N PHE A 163 4.62 -2.11 11.22
CA PHE A 163 4.23 -0.72 11.46
C PHE A 163 3.98 -0.54 12.95
N VAL A 164 4.32 0.65 13.44
CA VAL A 164 4.18 1.01 14.85
C VAL A 164 3.47 2.35 14.93
N ALA A 165 2.48 2.47 15.81
CA ALA A 165 1.93 3.76 16.22
C ALA A 165 2.72 4.24 17.43
N VAL A 166 3.18 5.49 17.41
CA VAL A 166 3.86 6.13 18.53
C VAL A 166 3.05 7.37 18.91
N LYS A 167 2.79 7.53 20.20
CA LYS A 167 2.06 8.69 20.73
C LYS A 167 3.01 9.89 20.77
N GLU A 168 2.67 10.93 20.03
CA GLU A 168 3.43 12.17 19.98
C GLU A 168 3.06 13.09 21.16
N ASP A 169 3.85 14.13 21.41
CA ASP A 169 3.67 15.06 22.53
C ASP A 169 2.31 15.80 22.50
N ASP A 170 1.71 15.94 21.32
CA ASP A 170 0.38 16.53 21.14
C ASP A 170 -0.77 15.54 21.42
N GLY A 171 -0.45 14.31 21.83
CA GLY A 171 -1.40 13.22 22.08
C GLY A 171 -1.85 12.47 20.82
N SER A 172 -1.40 12.89 19.63
CA SER A 172 -1.74 12.21 18.38
C SER A 172 -0.90 10.96 18.19
N TRP A 173 -1.46 9.96 17.49
CA TRP A 173 -0.75 8.74 17.15
C TRP A 173 -0.09 8.87 15.77
N GLY A 174 1.23 9.05 15.74
CA GLY A 174 2.04 9.03 14.53
C GLY A 174 2.33 7.60 14.07
N VAL A 175 2.38 7.36 12.76
CA VAL A 175 2.69 6.03 12.22
C VAL A 175 4.15 5.96 11.80
N TYR A 176 4.83 4.88 12.15
CA TYR A 176 6.23 4.59 11.86
C TYR A 176 6.36 3.22 11.21
N PHE A 177 7.46 3.02 10.48
CA PHE A 177 7.81 1.75 9.86
C PHE A 177 9.10 1.22 10.47
N ASP A 178 8.99 0.10 11.17
CA ASP A 178 10.14 -0.58 11.76
C ASP A 178 10.88 -1.37 10.67
N ARG A 179 11.87 -0.69 10.07
CA ARG A 179 12.72 -1.25 9.02
C ARG A 179 13.83 -2.13 9.57
N ASP A 180 14.35 -1.79 10.74
CA ASP A 180 15.51 -2.46 11.34
C ASP A 180 15.11 -3.73 12.11
N GLY A 181 13.83 -3.87 12.44
CA GLY A 181 13.28 -5.03 13.14
C GLY A 181 13.55 -5.02 14.64
N ASP A 182 13.79 -3.84 15.20
CA ASP A 182 14.10 -3.59 16.61
C ASP A 182 12.93 -2.93 17.36
N GLU A 183 11.71 -2.99 16.80
CA GLU A 183 10.54 -2.31 17.34
C GLU A 183 10.71 -0.79 17.49
N LEU A 184 11.60 -0.19 16.67
CA LEU A 184 12.00 1.22 16.69
C LEU A 184 12.85 1.64 17.89
N GLU A 185 13.36 0.72 18.70
CA GLU A 185 14.12 1.03 19.93
C GLU A 185 15.25 2.04 19.66
N GLY A 186 16.15 1.74 18.70
CA GLY A 186 17.28 2.61 18.42
C GLY A 186 16.87 3.98 17.88
N VAL A 187 15.91 3.99 16.94
CA VAL A 187 15.47 5.22 16.28
C VAL A 187 14.66 6.12 17.22
N LEU A 188 13.91 5.56 18.17
CA LEU A 188 13.20 6.32 19.19
C LEU A 188 14.15 6.83 20.28
N GLU A 189 15.18 6.07 20.65
CA GLU A 189 16.23 6.53 21.58
C GLU A 189 16.95 7.77 21.03
N GLU A 190 17.39 7.74 19.77
CA GLU A 190 18.06 8.88 19.12
C GLU A 190 17.18 10.13 19.04
N GLN A 191 15.87 9.94 18.93
CA GLN A 191 14.88 11.02 18.89
C GLN A 191 14.43 11.49 20.29
N GLY A 192 14.87 10.82 21.37
CA GLY A 192 14.40 11.08 22.72
C GLY A 192 12.93 10.73 22.95
N LYS A 193 12.39 9.78 22.18
CA LYS A 193 10.99 9.30 22.22
C LYS A 193 10.86 7.88 22.78
N LEU A 194 11.91 7.34 23.40
CA LEU A 194 11.92 5.97 23.93
C LEU A 194 10.86 5.76 25.04
N ASP A 195 10.53 6.82 25.78
CA ASP A 195 9.52 6.79 26.84
C ASP A 195 8.08 6.96 26.31
N ASN A 196 7.89 7.17 25.00
CA ASN A 196 6.58 7.38 24.42
C ASN A 196 5.79 6.07 24.36
N GLU A 197 4.47 6.15 24.54
CA GLU A 197 3.58 5.02 24.32
C GLU A 197 3.66 4.58 22.85
N TYR A 198 3.88 3.28 22.61
CA TYR A 198 3.93 2.70 21.28
C TYR A 198 3.11 1.42 21.16
N LEU A 199 2.58 1.17 19.97
CA LEU A 199 1.71 0.02 19.68
C LEU A 199 2.03 -0.56 18.30
N LEU A 200 2.32 -1.85 18.25
CA LEU A 200 2.45 -2.58 16.98
C LEU A 200 1.11 -2.65 16.25
N LEU A 201 1.10 -2.39 14.95
CA LEU A 201 -0.11 -2.39 14.15
C LEU A 201 0.05 -3.02 12.76
N ARG A 202 -1.09 -3.35 12.17
CA ARG A 202 -1.23 -3.74 10.77
C ARG A 202 -2.02 -2.65 10.04
N LEU A 203 -1.50 -2.24 8.90
CA LEU A 203 -2.22 -1.35 7.99
C LEU A 203 -3.13 -2.19 7.11
N LYS A 204 -4.43 -1.95 7.19
CA LYS A 204 -5.47 -2.67 6.48
C LYS A 204 -5.99 -1.86 5.31
N ARG A 205 -6.06 -2.49 4.14
CA ARG A 205 -6.68 -1.97 2.93
C ARG A 205 -8.20 -2.09 3.03
N ASN A 206 -8.90 -0.97 2.98
CA ASN A 206 -10.35 -0.92 2.93
C ASN A 206 -10.81 -0.25 1.62
N LEU A 207 -11.32 -1.04 0.68
CA LEU A 207 -11.68 -0.58 -0.66
C LEU A 207 -12.78 0.49 -0.61
N ILE A 208 -12.61 1.53 -1.44
CA ILE A 208 -13.64 2.55 -1.64
C ILE A 208 -14.52 2.07 -2.80
N GLU A 209 -15.80 1.84 -2.52
CA GLU A 209 -16.77 1.53 -3.57
C GLU A 209 -16.80 2.67 -4.59
N GLN A 210 -16.50 2.37 -5.85
CA GLN A 210 -16.62 3.35 -6.92
C GLN A 210 -18.09 3.52 -7.31
N PRO A 211 -18.54 4.74 -7.68
CA PRO A 211 -19.93 5.00 -8.03
C PRO A 211 -20.48 4.08 -9.14
N ASP A 212 -19.62 3.60 -10.04
CA ASP A 212 -20.01 2.75 -11.17
C ASP A 212 -20.48 1.35 -10.76
N ASP A 213 -20.10 0.85 -9.58
CA ASP A 213 -20.53 -0.46 -9.09
C ASP A 213 -21.99 -0.45 -8.56
N LYS A 214 -22.51 0.73 -8.16
CA LYS A 214 -23.92 0.86 -7.73
C LYS A 214 -24.91 0.69 -8.90
N ASN A 215 -24.50 1.02 -10.12
CA ASN A 215 -25.37 0.90 -11.30
C ASN A 215 -25.47 -0.52 -11.87
N LYS A 216 -24.56 -1.44 -11.52
CA LYS A 216 -24.67 -2.85 -11.93
C LYS A 216 -25.63 -3.64 -11.05
N ASN A 217 -25.72 -3.31 -9.76
CA ASN A 217 -26.53 -4.05 -8.80
C ASN A 217 -28.02 -3.67 -8.80
N ASN A 218 -28.41 -2.62 -9.53
CA ASN A 218 -29.80 -2.17 -9.64
C ASN A 218 -30.51 -2.62 -10.93
N ASN A 219 -29.84 -3.41 -11.78
CA ASN A 219 -30.40 -3.95 -13.03
C ASN A 219 -30.41 -5.49 -13.00
N THR A 220 -30.91 -6.11 -11.93
CA THR A 220 -31.28 -7.53 -11.90
C THR A 220 -32.62 -7.71 -11.23
#